data_AF-D5ZVG3-F1
#
_entry.id   AF-D5ZVG3-F1
#
_cell.length_a   1.000
_cell.length_b   1.000
_cell.length_c   1.000
_cell.angle_alpha   90.00
_cell.angle_beta   90.00
_cell.angle_gamma   90.00
#
_symmetry.space_group_name_H-M   'P 1'
#
loop_
_entity.id
_entity.type
_entity.pdbx_description
1 polymer ?
#
loop_
_entity_poly.entity_id
_entity_poly.type
_entity_poly.pdbx_seq_one_letter_code
_entity_poly.pdbx_strand_id
1 'polypeptide(L)' 'MTRTTVAVVRPPPALLDLEESVRRATGHITEAAREGTALVVFPETWLTGYPAWA' A
#
# COMPACT_ATOMS: atom_id res chain seq x y z
N MET A 1 -7.40 -6.64 -26.53
CA MET A 1 -6.57 -6.25 -25.37
C MET A 1 -7.49 -5.88 -24.22
N THR A 2 -7.27 -6.42 -23.02
CA THR A 2 -8.05 -6.08 -21.82
C THR A 2 -7.47 -4.82 -21.16
N ARG A 3 -8.33 -3.94 -20.64
CA ARG A 3 -7.94 -2.74 -19.87
C ARG A 3 -7.85 -3.10 -18.39
N THR A 4 -6.71 -2.85 -17.77
CA THR A 4 -6.46 -3.12 -16.34
C THR A 4 -6.15 -1.81 -15.62
N THR A 5 -6.91 -1.48 -14.58
CA THR A 5 -6.65 -0.34 -13.70
C THR A 5 -5.78 -0.78 -12.53
N VAL A 6 -4.73 -0.01 -12.22
CA VAL A 6 -3.75 -0.31 -11.16
C VAL A 6 -3.62 0.90 -10.23
N ALA A 7 -3.61 0.67 -8.92
CA ALA A 7 -3.40 1.69 -7.90
C ALA A 7 -1.99 1.57 -7.33
N VAL A 8 -1.33 2.72 -7.14
CA VAL A 8 0.02 2.81 -6.56
C VAL A 8 -0.06 3.59 -5.26
N VAL A 9 0.27 2.93 -4.15
CA VAL A 9 0.25 3.54 -2.82
C VAL A 9 1.51 4.40 -2.65
N ARG A 10 1.32 5.72 -2.57
CA ARG A 10 2.38 6.71 -2.27
C ARG A 10 2.50 7.11 -0.80
N PRO A 11 1.43 7.13 0.02
CA PRO A 11 1.53 7.48 1.43
C PRO A 11 2.50 6.55 2.18
N PRO A 12 3.26 7.05 3.17
CA PRO A 12 4.15 6.22 3.97
C PRO A 12 3.38 5.33 4.96
N PRO A 13 4.02 4.24 5.44
CA PRO A 13 3.51 3.48 6.58
C PRO A 13 3.47 4.33 7.86
N ALA A 14 2.95 3.78 8.95
CA ALA A 14 3.25 4.29 10.28
C ALA A 14 4.59 3.70 10.74
N LEU A 15 5.62 4.53 10.74
CA LEU A 15 6.99 4.10 11.02
C LEU A 15 7.09 3.50 12.43
N LEU A 16 7.68 2.30 12.54
CA LEU A 16 7.81 1.51 13.78
C LEU A 16 6.48 1.11 14.45
N ASP A 17 5.34 1.29 13.76
CA ASP A 17 4.03 0.83 14.19
C ASP A 17 3.44 -0.10 13.14
N LEU A 18 3.67 -1.40 13.32
CA LEU A 18 3.21 -2.44 12.40
C LEU A 18 1.68 -2.51 12.36
N GLU A 19 1.02 -2.39 13.51
CA GLU A 19 -0.43 -2.52 13.60
C GLU A 19 -1.11 -1.39 12.81
N GLU A 20 -0.69 -0.14 13.05
CA GLU A 20 -1.19 0.99 12.29
C GLU A 20 -0.83 0.91 10.80
N SER A 21 0.37 0.42 10.45
CA SER A 21 0.75 0.23 9.04
C SER A 21 -0.14 -0.79 8.33
N VAL A 22 -0.50 -1.89 9.00
CA VAL A 22 -1.45 -2.88 8.48
C VAL A 22 -2.86 -2.28 8.36
N ARG A 23 -3.30 -1.47 9.33
CA ARG A 23 -4.59 -0.75 9.23
C ARG A 23 -4.60 0.19 8.02
N ARG A 24 -3.52 0.93 7.76
CA ARG A 24 -3.40 1.79 6.56
C ARG A 24 -3.40 0.98 5.27
N ALA A 25 -2.65 -0.12 5.21
CA ALA A 25 -2.61 -0.98 4.04
C ALA A 25 -4.01 -1.51 3.68
N THR A 26 -4.76 -2.01 4.66
CA THR A 26 -6.14 -2.48 4.45
C THR A 26 -7.09 -1.36 4.04
N GLY A 27 -6.90 -0.14 4.56
CA GLY A 27 -7.60 1.06 4.12
C GLY A 27 -7.35 1.38 2.63
N HIS A 28 -6.09 1.45 2.21
CA HIS A 28 -5.72 1.71 0.82
C HIS A 28 -6.24 0.64 -0.15
N ILE A 29 -6.19 -0.64 0.25
CA ILE A 29 -6.75 -1.74 -0.54
C ILE A 29 -8.27 -1.57 -0.71
N THR A 30 -8.96 -1.20 0.36
CA THR A 30 -10.42 -0.99 0.34
C THR A 30 -10.81 0.19 -0.55
N GLU A 31 -10.05 1.29 -0.49
CA GLU A 31 -10.24 2.45 -1.36
C GLU A 31 -10.02 2.09 -2.83
N ALA A 32 -8.90 1.44 -3.17
CA ALA A 32 -8.61 1.02 -4.54
C ALA A 32 -9.66 0.04 -5.09
N ALA A 33 -10.18 -0.86 -4.24
CA ALA A 33 -11.27 -1.77 -4.62
C ALA A 33 -12.56 -1.02 -4.97
N ARG A 34 -12.90 0.06 -4.24
CA ARG A 34 -14.05 0.92 -4.55
C ARG A 34 -13.90 1.65 -5.88
N GLU A 35 -12.67 1.93 -6.31
CA GLU A 35 -12.36 2.52 -7.61
C GLU A 35 -12.32 1.51 -8.77
N GLY A 36 -12.59 0.21 -8.51
CA GLY A 36 -12.58 -0.83 -9.53
C GLY A 36 -11.16 -1.22 -10.00
N THR A 37 -10.17 -1.00 -9.14
CA THR A 37 -8.78 -1.36 -9.42
C THR A 37 -8.58 -2.88 -9.36
N ALA A 38 -7.80 -3.42 -10.30
CA ALA A 38 -7.49 -4.85 -10.38
C ALA A 38 -6.19 -5.25 -9.65
N LEU A 39 -5.31 -4.29 -9.38
CA LEU A 39 -4.04 -4.49 -8.68
C LEU A 39 -3.68 -3.27 -7.84
N VAL A 40 -3.27 -3.50 -6.58
CA VAL A 40 -2.72 -2.47 -5.69
C VAL A 40 -1.25 -2.77 -5.44
N VAL A 41 -0.39 -1.77 -5.63
CA VAL A 41 1.06 -1.90 -5.46
C VAL A 41 1.53 -1.02 -4.32
N PHE A 42 2.31 -1.61 -3.42
CA PHE A 42 3.01 -0.93 -2.34
C PHE A 42 4.51 -0.79 -2.67
N PRO A 43 5.18 0.27 -2.16
CA PRO A 43 6.63 0.40 -2.23
C PRO A 43 7.39 -0.77 -1.61
N GLU A 44 8.67 -0.88 -1.95
CA GLU A 44 9.56 -1.88 -1.36
C GLU A 44 9.62 -1.76 0.16
N THR A 45 9.49 -2.89 0.86
CA THR A 45 9.54 -2.99 2.33
C THR A 45 8.62 -1.98 3.04
N TRP A 46 7.51 -1.59 2.41
CA TRP A 46 6.67 -0.49 2.89
C TRP A 46 6.22 -0.66 4.35
N LEU A 47 5.92 -1.88 4.82
CA LEU A 47 5.53 -2.10 6.22
C LEU A 47 6.65 -1.83 7.23
N THR A 48 7.90 -2.08 6.85
CA THR A 48 9.06 -1.97 7.75
C THR A 48 9.87 -0.70 7.51
N GLY A 49 9.68 -0.04 6.37
CA GLY A 49 10.52 1.07 5.90
C GLY A 49 11.85 0.62 5.28
N TYR A 50 12.45 1.50 4.47
CA TYR A 50 13.77 1.33 3.88
C TYR A 50 14.58 2.64 3.87
N PRO A 51 15.90 2.61 4.15
CA PRO A 51 16.58 1.49 4.83
C PRO A 51 16.08 1.41 6.27
N ALA A 52 15.85 0.19 6.77
CA ALA A 52 15.29 0.03 8.11
C ALA A 52 16.29 0.45 9.22
N TRP A 53 17.59 0.26 9.00
CA TRP A 53 18.64 0.46 10.02
C TRP A 53 20.06 0.71 9.45
N ALA A 54 20.17 1.14 8.18
CA ALA A 54 21.47 1.47 7.57
C ALA A 54 21.98 2.85 7.99
#